data_AF-A0A2S4L6I0-F1
#
_entry.id   AF-A0A2S4L6I0-F1
#
_cell.length_a   1.000
_cell.length_b   1.000
_cell.length_c   1.000
_cell.angle_alpha   90.00
_cell.angle_beta   90.00
_cell.angle_gamma   90.00
#
_symmetry.space_group_name_H-M   'P 1'
#
loop_
_entity.id
_entity.type
_entity.pdbx_description
1 polymer ?
#
loop_
_entity_poly.entity_id
_entity_poly.type
_entity_poly.pdbx_seq_one_letter_code
_entity_poly.pdbx_strand_id
1 'polypeptide(L)'
;MASHSSKRPPSPALVPNPFVKKRNLQWTLQSPSSPAAQKDAPEEAQPTSAAIESGAALIADHLAHFTAHLSSHLSSSPPPLLSIPSYAELYRSNAGGVQGAHFVVHQHDHPVAGTHYDLRLQINSASSVSWAVMYGLPGDPNSRRLNRNATETRVHSLWNHLIETASPQTGSLLIWDTGTYSILPRRSKHAPREDPSSPPGSPCSNNTASTQQALLQAAFHNRKIRLRLHGARLPDPYVLNLRLTKSEDASGRAKSLRTPRTRRRRRAAEAAPPETSESEGEGEATGVEDDGHDTHVVPAGEQADPAAPVSALERELRELEDEQVRRTNAYPGASNSIGSVHQRRWYLSLDRPACGFVEQSCGGRTVWELPEPEGSNVGEPCSGEPAQGNEEAVRLKFPFYVRGPEYERSVVTGRRGDDILRDEEVTGFVRRLGWAPVLN
;
A
#
# COMPACT_ATOMS: atom_id res chain seq x y z
N MET A 1 69.75 -22.80 -1.44
CA MET A 1 69.01 -23.18 -2.66
C MET A 1 67.53 -22.99 -2.39
N ALA A 2 66.82 -22.45 -3.38
CA ALA A 2 65.54 -21.75 -3.33
C ALA A 2 64.35 -22.49 -2.67
N SER A 3 63.50 -21.76 -1.95
CA SER A 3 62.10 -22.12 -1.73
C SER A 3 61.21 -21.19 -2.57
N HIS A 4 60.39 -21.78 -3.44
CA HIS A 4 59.44 -21.09 -4.29
C HIS A 4 58.10 -20.94 -3.56
N SER A 5 57.61 -19.70 -3.40
CA SER A 5 56.21 -19.43 -3.07
C SER A 5 55.48 -18.92 -4.33
N SER A 6 54.43 -19.64 -4.74
CA SER A 6 53.60 -19.31 -5.89
C SER A 6 52.72 -18.09 -5.59
N LYS A 7 52.79 -17.05 -6.42
CA LYS A 7 51.88 -15.89 -6.36
C LYS A 7 50.54 -16.25 -7.04
N ARG A 8 49.42 -16.06 -6.33
CA ARG A 8 48.06 -16.09 -6.91
C ARG A 8 47.91 -14.95 -7.92
N PRO A 9 47.16 -15.12 -9.02
CA PRO A 9 46.86 -14.03 -9.94
C PRO A 9 45.87 -13.02 -9.31
N PRO A 10 45.95 -11.72 -9.68
CA PRO A 10 45.04 -10.70 -9.17
C PRO A 10 43.62 -10.90 -9.71
N SER A 11 42.63 -10.67 -8.85
CA SER A 11 41.20 -10.70 -9.16
C SER A 11 40.84 -9.69 -10.27
N PRO A 12 39.89 -10.00 -11.16
CA PRO A 12 39.49 -9.08 -12.23
C PRO A 12 38.84 -7.82 -11.65
N ALA A 13 39.30 -6.66 -12.12
CA ALA A 13 38.78 -5.36 -11.75
C ALA A 13 37.31 -5.24 -12.16
N LEU A 14 36.46 -4.89 -11.18
CA LEU A 14 35.05 -4.56 -11.39
C LEU A 14 34.93 -3.38 -12.37
N VAL A 15 34.29 -3.60 -13.51
CA VAL A 15 33.94 -2.53 -14.46
C VAL A 15 32.91 -1.61 -13.77
N PRO A 16 33.21 -0.32 -13.54
CA PRO A 16 32.28 0.56 -12.85
C PRO A 16 31.10 0.91 -13.76
N ASN A 17 29.88 0.63 -13.27
CA ASN A 17 28.63 1.00 -13.93
C ASN A 17 28.45 2.54 -13.88
N PRO A 18 28.36 3.23 -15.03
CA PRO A 18 28.28 4.70 -15.09
C PRO A 18 26.96 5.29 -14.57
N PHE A 19 25.95 4.47 -14.24
CA PHE A 19 24.66 4.94 -13.73
C PHE A 19 24.54 4.96 -12.19
N VAL A 20 25.57 4.51 -11.47
CA VAL A 20 25.59 4.57 -10.00
C VAL A 20 26.36 5.82 -9.56
N LYS A 21 25.63 6.85 -9.13
CA LYS A 21 26.25 8.05 -8.53
C LYS A 21 27.02 7.63 -7.26
N LYS A 22 28.31 7.97 -7.19
CA LYS A 22 29.26 7.59 -6.11
C LYS A 22 28.75 7.85 -4.68
N ARG A 23 27.81 8.77 -4.49
CA ARG A 23 27.18 9.07 -3.19
C ARG A 23 26.24 7.98 -2.66
N ASN A 24 25.84 7.01 -3.48
CA ASN A 24 24.96 5.90 -3.09
C ASN A 24 25.74 4.64 -2.65
N LEU A 25 27.07 4.71 -2.54
CA LEU A 25 27.96 3.58 -2.23
C LEU A 25 28.69 3.70 -0.88
N GLN A 26 28.42 4.74 -0.08
CA GLN A 26 29.00 4.89 1.26
C GLN A 26 27.97 4.52 2.33
N TRP A 27 27.63 3.23 2.43
CA TRP A 27 27.13 2.67 3.69
C TRP A 27 28.36 2.22 4.47
N THR A 28 28.97 3.14 5.20
CA THR A 28 30.06 2.80 6.12
C THR A 28 29.43 2.22 7.38
N LEU A 29 29.47 0.90 7.54
CA LEU A 29 29.22 0.23 8.81
C LEU A 29 30.33 0.64 9.78
N GLN A 30 30.10 1.67 10.60
CA GLN A 30 30.97 1.94 11.74
C GLN A 30 30.63 0.93 12.84
N SER A 31 31.58 0.03 13.12
CA SER A 31 31.51 -0.83 14.30
C SER A 31 31.73 -0.01 15.57
N PRO A 32 30.94 -0.20 16.64
CA PRO A 32 31.15 0.53 17.88
C PRO A 32 32.39 0.01 18.60
N SER A 33 33.38 0.88 18.76
CA SER A 33 34.51 0.70 19.67
C SER A 33 34.13 1.17 21.08
N SER A 34 34.35 0.32 22.09
CA SER A 34 34.25 0.67 23.52
C SER A 34 35.64 0.67 24.17
N PRO A 35 35.82 1.18 25.41
CA PRO A 35 35.22 2.39 26.02
C PRO A 35 36.29 3.29 26.68
N ALA A 36 36.01 4.58 26.88
CA ALA A 36 36.74 5.37 27.88
C ALA A 36 35.94 6.56 28.43
N ALA A 37 35.96 6.63 29.77
CA ALA A 37 35.67 7.76 30.66
C ALA A 37 34.20 8.17 30.87
N GLN A 38 33.64 7.65 31.97
CA GLN A 38 32.48 8.19 32.68
C GLN A 38 32.70 9.64 33.09
N LYS A 39 31.73 10.50 32.78
CA LYS A 39 31.42 11.70 33.56
C LYS A 39 29.93 11.99 33.42
N ASP A 40 29.26 12.01 34.57
CA ASP A 40 27.90 12.47 34.84
C ASP A 40 26.78 11.82 33.99
N ALA A 41 26.14 10.80 34.55
CA ALA A 41 24.97 10.15 33.96
C ALA A 41 23.78 11.12 33.96
N PRO A 42 23.26 11.54 32.80
CA PRO A 42 21.89 12.02 32.71
C PRO A 42 20.96 10.82 32.83
N GLU A 43 19.80 11.04 33.45
CA GLU A 43 18.64 10.16 33.37
C GLU A 43 18.50 9.60 31.93
N GLU A 44 18.47 8.28 31.76
CA GLU A 44 18.43 7.64 30.43
C GLU A 44 17.26 8.20 29.62
N ALA A 45 17.55 9.12 28.69
CA ALA A 45 16.55 9.72 27.84
C ALA A 45 15.83 8.62 27.05
N GLN A 46 14.50 8.58 27.15
CA GLN A 46 13.68 7.65 26.37
C GLN A 46 14.02 7.79 24.87
N PRO A 47 14.06 6.67 24.12
CA PRO A 47 14.37 6.73 22.70
C PRO A 47 13.34 7.57 21.95
N THR A 48 13.80 8.38 20.99
CA THR A 48 12.91 9.21 20.17
C THR A 48 12.03 8.35 19.27
N SER A 49 10.85 8.85 18.91
CA SER A 49 9.90 8.15 18.04
C SER A 49 10.52 7.80 16.68
N ALA A 50 11.35 8.70 16.12
CA ALA A 50 12.08 8.50 14.88
C ALA A 50 13.19 7.44 14.99
N ALA A 51 13.86 7.34 16.14
CA ALA A 51 14.85 6.28 16.38
C ALA A 51 14.19 4.90 16.45
N ILE A 52 12.98 4.82 17.02
CA ILE A 52 12.19 3.59 17.05
C ILE A 52 11.69 3.23 15.64
N GLU A 53 11.13 4.21 14.90
CA GLU A 53 10.62 4.01 13.52
C GLU A 53 11.69 3.47 12.57
N SER A 54 12.90 4.05 12.62
CA SER A 54 14.04 3.63 11.81
C SER A 54 14.68 2.31 12.27
N GLY A 55 14.27 1.78 13.42
CA GLY A 55 14.87 0.59 14.04
C GLY A 55 16.23 0.83 14.69
N ALA A 56 16.63 2.10 14.89
CA ALA A 56 17.85 2.47 15.61
C ALA A 56 17.73 2.27 17.13
N ALA A 57 16.50 2.28 17.66
CA ALA A 57 16.19 1.96 19.06
C ALA A 57 15.17 0.82 19.14
N LEU A 58 15.30 -0.03 20.16
CA LEU A 58 14.37 -1.11 20.45
C LEU A 58 13.57 -0.79 21.70
N ILE A 59 12.26 -1.00 21.64
CA ILE A 59 11.36 -0.87 22.79
C ILE A 59 10.56 -2.16 22.97
N ALA A 60 10.23 -2.47 24.23
CA ALA A 60 9.49 -3.69 24.56
C ALA A 60 7.98 -3.54 24.28
N ASP A 61 7.38 -2.44 24.73
CA ASP A 61 5.94 -2.19 24.58
C ASP A 61 5.70 -0.96 23.69
N HIS A 62 5.50 -1.22 22.40
CA HIS A 62 5.18 -0.19 21.42
C HIS A 62 3.82 0.47 21.70
N LEU A 63 2.84 -0.28 22.22
CA LEU A 63 1.51 0.24 22.46
C LEU A 63 1.52 1.23 23.63
N ALA A 64 2.16 0.88 24.74
CA ALA A 64 2.27 1.78 25.89
C ALA A 64 3.09 3.03 25.54
N HIS A 65 4.22 2.87 24.83
CA HIS A 65 5.08 3.99 24.44
C HIS A 65 4.34 4.96 23.52
N PHE A 66 3.75 4.48 22.41
CA PHE A 66 3.12 5.37 21.44
C PHE A 66 1.79 5.95 21.96
N THR A 67 1.03 5.25 22.80
CA THR A 67 -0.16 5.87 23.40
C THR A 67 0.20 6.99 24.38
N ALA A 68 1.27 6.85 25.16
CA ALA A 68 1.79 7.92 26.01
C ALA A 68 2.29 9.11 25.17
N HIS A 69 3.07 8.85 24.12
CA HIS A 69 3.55 9.89 23.19
C HIS A 69 2.39 10.62 22.49
N LEU A 70 1.42 9.92 21.91
CA LEU A 70 0.26 10.56 21.27
C LEU A 70 -0.56 11.40 22.26
N SER A 71 -0.66 10.96 23.52
CA SER A 71 -1.38 11.69 24.57
C SER A 71 -0.72 13.01 24.95
N SER A 72 0.61 13.13 24.87
CA SER A 72 1.31 14.40 25.16
C SER A 72 1.15 15.45 24.05
N HIS A 73 0.65 15.07 22.89
CA HIS A 73 0.57 15.92 21.70
C HIS A 73 -0.87 16.10 21.16
N LEU A 74 -1.88 15.98 22.03
CA LEU A 74 -3.27 16.19 21.62
C LEU A 74 -3.53 17.65 21.25
N SER A 75 -4.13 17.85 20.09
CA SER A 75 -4.67 19.15 19.69
C SER A 75 -6.04 19.36 20.31
N SER A 76 -6.25 20.53 20.91
CA SER A 76 -7.52 20.93 21.51
C SER A 76 -8.54 21.45 20.49
N SER A 77 -8.14 21.76 19.24
CA SER A 77 -9.06 22.20 18.19
C SER A 77 -8.52 21.97 16.77
N PRO A 78 -9.24 21.22 15.90
CA PRO A 78 -10.43 20.43 16.22
C PRO A 78 -10.06 19.22 17.10
N PRO A 79 -11.00 18.71 17.92
CA PRO A 79 -10.76 17.50 18.68
C PRO A 79 -10.47 16.31 17.75
N PRO A 80 -9.67 15.32 18.18
CA PRO A 80 -9.44 14.11 17.41
C PRO A 80 -10.73 13.32 17.21
N LEU A 81 -10.87 12.66 16.07
CA LEU A 81 -12.05 11.84 15.75
C LEU A 81 -12.07 10.53 16.54
N LEU A 82 -10.89 10.05 16.97
CA LEU A 82 -10.71 8.82 17.71
C LEU A 82 -9.88 9.10 18.98
N SER A 83 -10.43 8.77 20.15
CA SER A 83 -9.72 8.94 21.42
C SER A 83 -8.52 7.99 21.52
N ILE A 84 -7.46 8.37 22.24
CA ILE A 84 -6.29 7.50 22.47
C ILE A 84 -6.69 6.15 23.08
N PRO A 85 -7.57 6.06 24.09
CA PRO A 85 -8.02 4.76 24.61
C PRO A 85 -8.74 3.90 23.57
N SER A 86 -9.63 4.49 22.77
CA SER A 86 -10.34 3.78 21.69
C SER A 86 -9.37 3.28 20.63
N TYR A 87 -8.35 4.09 20.29
CA TYR A 87 -7.32 3.72 19.34
C TYR A 87 -6.42 2.59 19.86
N ALA A 88 -6.04 2.65 21.14
CA ALA A 88 -5.27 1.61 21.79
C ALA A 88 -6.03 0.27 21.84
N GLU A 89 -7.33 0.32 22.09
CA GLU A 89 -8.19 -0.87 22.10
C GLU A 89 -8.39 -1.45 20.69
N LEU A 90 -8.56 -0.59 19.68
CA LEU A 90 -8.57 -1.00 18.28
C LEU A 90 -7.28 -1.75 17.92
N TYR A 91 -6.11 -1.22 18.30
CA TYR A 91 -4.86 -1.91 18.04
C TYR A 91 -4.75 -3.23 18.82
N ARG A 92 -5.05 -3.23 20.12
CA ARG A 92 -4.94 -4.40 21.01
C ARG A 92 -5.83 -5.56 20.58
N SER A 93 -7.06 -5.27 20.14
CA SER A 93 -8.01 -6.28 19.67
C SER A 93 -7.60 -6.98 18.37
N ASN A 94 -6.67 -6.38 17.61
CA ASN A 94 -6.22 -6.91 16.32
C ASN A 94 -4.77 -7.44 16.35
N ALA A 95 -3.89 -6.81 17.11
CA ALA A 95 -2.48 -7.19 17.22
C ALA A 95 -2.34 -8.57 17.88
N GLY A 96 -1.45 -9.41 17.35
CA GLY A 96 -1.27 -10.79 17.83
C GLY A 96 -2.37 -11.77 17.40
N GLY A 97 -3.55 -11.28 17.00
CA GLY A 97 -4.71 -12.10 16.66
C GLY A 97 -4.68 -12.67 15.24
N VAL A 98 -5.10 -13.94 15.09
CA VAL A 98 -5.32 -14.58 13.78
C VAL A 98 -6.52 -14.01 13.03
N GLN A 99 -7.45 -13.37 13.75
CA GLN A 99 -8.61 -12.67 13.21
C GLN A 99 -8.37 -11.16 13.03
N GLY A 100 -7.18 -10.66 13.36
CA GLY A 100 -6.88 -9.24 13.27
C GLY A 100 -7.01 -8.72 11.84
N ALA A 101 -7.68 -7.59 11.69
CA ALA A 101 -7.94 -6.93 10.41
C ALA A 101 -7.71 -5.43 10.52
N HIS A 102 -6.68 -5.00 11.25
CA HIS A 102 -6.37 -3.58 11.42
C HIS A 102 -5.84 -2.98 10.11
N PHE A 103 -6.29 -1.77 9.77
CA PHE A 103 -5.68 -0.95 8.74
C PHE A 103 -5.32 0.42 9.28
N VAL A 104 -4.35 1.05 8.62
CA VAL A 104 -4.03 2.46 8.79
C VAL A 104 -3.81 3.10 7.42
N VAL A 105 -4.17 4.36 7.31
CA VAL A 105 -3.74 5.24 6.23
C VAL A 105 -2.84 6.29 6.85
N HIS A 106 -1.56 6.29 6.53
CA HIS A 106 -0.68 7.40 6.89
C HIS A 106 -0.65 8.44 5.79
N GLN A 107 -0.72 9.72 6.13
CA GLN A 107 -0.16 10.75 5.27
C GLN A 107 1.35 10.78 5.50
N HIS A 108 2.12 10.63 4.44
CA HIS A 108 3.58 10.68 4.47
C HIS A 108 4.10 11.83 3.62
N ASP A 109 4.60 12.88 4.26
CA ASP A 109 5.27 14.00 3.59
C ASP A 109 6.77 13.74 3.57
N HIS A 110 7.22 12.93 2.61
CA HIS A 110 8.61 12.46 2.51
C HIS A 110 9.47 13.42 1.67
N PRO A 111 10.71 13.77 2.07
CA PRO A 111 11.53 14.78 1.38
C PRO A 111 11.89 14.40 -0.07
N VAL A 112 12.13 13.11 -0.34
CA VAL A 112 12.46 12.59 -1.68
C VAL A 112 11.23 12.18 -2.52
N ALA A 113 10.31 11.37 -1.96
CA ALA A 113 9.12 10.92 -2.70
C ALA A 113 8.06 12.02 -2.85
N GLY A 114 8.04 12.99 -1.93
CA GLY A 114 6.96 13.96 -1.75
C GLY A 114 5.77 13.36 -1.04
N THR A 115 4.72 14.17 -0.88
CA THR A 115 3.48 13.76 -0.23
C THR A 115 2.84 12.56 -0.93
N HIS A 116 2.49 11.56 -0.13
CA HIS A 116 1.67 10.41 -0.52
C HIS A 116 0.93 9.85 0.69
N TYR A 117 0.04 8.89 0.45
CA TYR A 117 -0.75 8.25 1.48
C TYR A 117 -0.50 6.76 1.49
N ASP A 118 0.02 6.23 2.58
CA ASP A 118 0.31 4.81 2.73
C ASP A 118 -0.90 4.07 3.28
N LEU A 119 -1.60 3.33 2.43
CA LEU A 119 -2.60 2.36 2.87
C LEU A 119 -1.88 1.10 3.35
N ARG A 120 -2.02 0.75 4.62
CA ARG A 120 -1.41 -0.45 5.22
C ARG A 120 -2.48 -1.36 5.79
N LEU A 121 -2.44 -2.64 5.41
CA LEU A 121 -3.40 -3.66 5.84
C LEU A 121 -2.66 -4.77 6.60
N GLN A 122 -3.13 -5.12 7.79
CA GLN A 122 -2.60 -6.24 8.57
C GLN A 122 -2.69 -7.56 7.76
N ILE A 123 -1.58 -8.28 7.62
CA ILE A 123 -1.51 -9.54 6.84
C ILE A 123 -1.25 -10.79 7.70
N ASN A 124 -0.81 -10.60 8.94
CA ASN A 124 -0.60 -11.64 9.93
C ASN A 124 -0.64 -11.01 11.33
N SER A 125 -0.29 -11.77 12.37
CA SER A 125 -0.33 -11.31 13.77
C SER A 125 0.52 -10.07 14.06
N ALA A 126 1.57 -9.79 13.28
CA ALA A 126 2.56 -8.76 13.59
C ALA A 126 3.06 -7.93 12.39
N SER A 127 2.49 -8.09 11.19
CA SER A 127 2.95 -7.40 9.97
C SER A 127 1.80 -6.86 9.12
N SER A 128 2.10 -5.85 8.31
CA SER A 128 1.18 -5.27 7.35
C SER A 128 1.80 -5.09 5.96
N VAL A 129 1.01 -5.35 4.93
CA VAL A 129 1.34 -4.98 3.54
C VAL A 129 0.96 -3.53 3.32
N SER A 130 1.69 -2.82 2.45
CA SER A 130 1.52 -1.38 2.28
C SER A 130 1.60 -0.95 0.81
N TRP A 131 0.81 0.08 0.49
CA TRP A 131 0.82 0.76 -0.81
C TRP A 131 0.87 2.28 -0.63
N ALA A 132 1.80 2.92 -1.32
CA ALA A 132 1.89 4.38 -1.43
C ALA A 132 0.95 4.90 -2.52
N VAL A 133 -0.03 5.71 -2.12
CA VAL A 133 -1.05 6.33 -2.98
C VAL A 133 -0.77 7.82 -3.11
N MET A 134 -0.17 8.24 -4.23
CA MET A 134 0.37 9.59 -4.39
C MET A 134 -0.65 10.70 -4.09
N TYR A 135 -1.88 10.59 -4.61
CA TYR A 135 -2.89 11.66 -4.52
C TYR A 135 -4.02 11.36 -3.52
N GLY A 136 -3.75 10.50 -2.54
CA GLY A 136 -4.74 10.08 -1.57
C GLY A 136 -5.81 9.13 -2.13
N LEU A 137 -6.68 8.68 -1.24
CA LEU A 137 -7.74 7.72 -1.55
C LEU A 137 -8.85 8.40 -2.41
N PRO A 138 -9.51 7.67 -3.32
CA PRO A 138 -10.56 8.22 -4.17
C PRO A 138 -11.84 8.49 -3.37
N GLY A 139 -12.34 9.73 -3.39
CA GLY A 139 -13.55 10.12 -2.66
C GLY A 139 -14.65 10.76 -3.49
N ASP A 140 -14.44 10.97 -4.78
CA ASP A 140 -15.46 11.49 -5.69
C ASP A 140 -15.83 10.43 -6.75
N PRO A 141 -17.09 9.97 -6.81
CA PRO A 141 -17.52 8.95 -7.77
C PRO A 141 -17.45 9.41 -9.24
N ASN A 142 -17.50 10.73 -9.47
CA ASN A 142 -17.52 11.41 -10.76
C ASN A 142 -16.19 12.13 -11.06
N SER A 143 -15.13 11.84 -10.31
CA SER A 143 -13.82 12.45 -10.52
C SER A 143 -13.29 12.26 -11.94
N ARG A 144 -12.65 13.31 -12.49
CA ARG A 144 -11.89 13.21 -13.75
C ARG A 144 -10.79 12.15 -13.72
N ARG A 145 -10.27 11.83 -12.53
CA ARG A 145 -9.29 10.76 -12.31
C ARG A 145 -9.89 9.71 -11.39
N LEU A 146 -10.62 8.76 -11.95
CA LEU A 146 -11.30 7.71 -11.18
C LEU A 146 -10.34 6.71 -10.52
N ASN A 147 -9.22 6.42 -11.18
CA ASN A 147 -8.20 5.53 -10.68
C ASN A 147 -7.08 6.32 -9.99
N ARG A 148 -6.53 5.74 -8.92
CA ARG A 148 -5.31 6.20 -8.26
C ARG A 148 -4.20 5.17 -8.50
N ASN A 149 -3.01 5.66 -8.80
CA ASN A 149 -1.82 4.80 -8.78
C ASN A 149 -1.46 4.50 -7.33
N ALA A 150 -1.29 3.22 -7.03
CA ALA A 150 -0.86 2.72 -5.73
C ALA A 150 0.40 1.88 -5.94
N THR A 151 1.51 2.28 -5.35
CA THR A 151 2.79 1.57 -5.50
C THR A 151 3.00 0.71 -4.27
N GLU A 152 3.11 -0.60 -4.46
CA GLU A 152 3.41 -1.54 -3.39
C GLU A 152 4.76 -1.19 -2.74
N THR A 153 4.82 -1.15 -1.41
CA THR A 153 6.05 -0.83 -0.68
C THR A 153 6.56 -2.05 0.08
N ARG A 154 7.57 -1.86 0.94
CA ARG A 154 8.02 -2.93 1.84
C ARG A 154 6.94 -3.28 2.86
N VAL A 155 6.97 -4.52 3.34
CA VAL A 155 6.13 -4.98 4.45
C VAL A 155 6.59 -4.30 5.74
N HIS A 156 5.66 -3.78 6.52
CA HIS A 156 5.92 -3.10 7.79
C HIS A 156 5.52 -3.96 8.97
N SER A 157 6.12 -3.69 10.12
CA SER A 157 5.67 -4.28 11.39
C SER A 157 4.33 -3.66 11.77
N LEU A 158 3.41 -4.44 12.33
CA LEU A 158 2.06 -3.96 12.64
C LEU A 158 2.07 -2.78 13.62
N TRP A 159 3.04 -2.72 14.54
CA TRP A 159 3.20 -1.60 15.46
C TRP A 159 3.47 -0.27 14.77
N ASN A 160 3.96 -0.27 13.52
CA ASN A 160 4.06 0.96 12.72
C ASN A 160 2.69 1.60 12.47
N HIS A 161 1.58 0.92 12.74
CA HIS A 161 0.27 1.55 12.64
C HIS A 161 0.09 2.65 13.69
N LEU A 162 0.77 2.54 14.84
CA LEU A 162 0.64 3.42 16.02
C LEU A 162 1.38 4.75 15.91
N ILE A 163 2.21 4.93 14.88
CA ILE A 163 3.23 5.97 14.91
C ILE A 163 2.73 7.27 14.27
N GLU A 164 2.97 8.36 15.00
CA GLU A 164 3.10 9.69 14.42
C GLU A 164 4.50 10.17 14.76
N THR A 165 5.30 10.45 13.75
CA THR A 165 6.70 10.79 13.93
C THR A 165 7.19 11.64 12.76
N ALA A 166 8.31 12.30 12.94
CA ALA A 166 9.01 12.96 11.87
C ALA A 166 10.53 12.89 12.05
N SER A 167 11.24 12.92 10.93
CA SER A 167 12.70 13.09 10.92
C SER A 167 13.13 13.85 9.66
N PRO A 168 14.35 14.41 9.61
CA PRO A 168 14.86 15.02 8.39
C PRO A 168 14.92 14.06 7.20
N GLN A 169 15.10 12.76 7.44
CA GLN A 169 15.25 11.73 6.42
C GLN A 169 13.90 11.16 5.97
N THR A 170 12.99 10.92 6.91
CA THR A 170 11.68 10.30 6.66
C THR A 170 10.63 11.36 6.30
N GLY A 171 10.77 12.59 6.78
CA GLY A 171 9.70 13.59 6.75
C GLY A 171 8.60 13.27 7.76
N SER A 172 7.40 13.84 7.62
CA SER A 172 6.31 13.63 8.58
C SER A 172 5.44 12.42 8.25
N LEU A 173 5.09 11.64 9.27
CA LEU A 173 4.12 10.54 9.23
C LEU A 173 2.95 10.87 10.17
N LEU A 174 1.75 10.94 9.61
CA LEU A 174 0.51 11.32 10.31
C LEU A 174 -0.55 10.26 10.10
N ILE A 175 -1.28 9.85 11.14
CA ILE A 175 -2.36 8.86 11.04
C ILE A 175 -3.61 9.53 10.45
N TRP A 176 -3.75 9.45 9.12
CA TRP A 176 -4.83 10.10 8.39
C TRP A 176 -6.17 9.38 8.57
N ASP A 177 -6.18 8.06 8.61
CA ASP A 177 -7.35 7.26 9.02
C ASP A 177 -6.88 5.91 9.57
N THR A 178 -7.72 5.26 10.37
CA THR A 178 -7.44 3.96 10.96
C THR A 178 -8.74 3.24 11.30
N GLY A 179 -8.70 1.92 11.34
CA GLY A 179 -9.89 1.13 11.60
C GLY A 179 -9.71 -0.35 11.30
N THR A 180 -10.79 -1.04 10.98
CA THR A 180 -10.75 -2.44 10.52
C THR A 180 -11.10 -2.56 9.04
N TYR A 181 -10.65 -3.63 8.38
CA TYR A 181 -10.99 -3.91 6.99
C TYR A 181 -11.78 -5.21 6.85
N SER A 182 -12.55 -5.31 5.78
CA SER A 182 -13.20 -6.56 5.37
C SER A 182 -12.95 -6.84 3.90
N ILE A 183 -12.49 -8.04 3.57
CA ILE A 183 -12.34 -8.49 2.20
C ILE A 183 -13.68 -8.99 1.70
N LEU A 184 -14.17 -8.36 0.64
CA LEU A 184 -15.45 -8.70 0.05
C LEU A 184 -15.28 -9.80 -0.99
N PRO A 185 -16.21 -10.77 -1.05
CA PRO A 185 -16.18 -11.77 -2.10
C PRO A 185 -16.33 -11.10 -3.46
N ARG A 186 -15.64 -11.68 -4.44
CA ARG A 186 -15.75 -11.27 -5.84
C ARG A 186 -16.57 -12.33 -6.57
N ARG A 187 -17.65 -11.93 -7.23
CA ARG A 187 -18.35 -12.78 -8.20
C ARG A 187 -17.38 -13.15 -9.33
N SER A 188 -17.25 -14.44 -9.61
CA SER A 188 -16.48 -14.90 -10.76
C SER A 188 -17.19 -14.45 -12.04
N LYS A 189 -16.45 -14.24 -13.14
CA LYS A 189 -17.04 -13.89 -14.45
C LYS A 189 -17.98 -15.01 -14.98
N HIS A 190 -17.87 -16.21 -14.41
CA HIS A 190 -18.66 -17.39 -14.77
C HIS A 190 -19.74 -17.71 -13.73
N ALA A 191 -19.95 -16.84 -12.74
CA ALA A 191 -21.05 -16.99 -11.80
C ALA A 191 -22.38 -16.78 -12.54
N PRO A 192 -23.37 -17.65 -12.36
CA PRO A 192 -24.70 -17.45 -12.92
C PRO A 192 -25.25 -16.06 -12.57
N ARG A 193 -26.01 -15.48 -13.51
CA ARG A 193 -26.74 -14.22 -13.27
C ARG A 193 -27.70 -14.46 -12.08
N GLU A 194 -27.63 -13.59 -11.09
CA GLU A 194 -28.56 -13.64 -9.95
C GLU A 194 -29.95 -13.29 -10.50
N ASP A 195 -30.90 -14.20 -10.32
CA ASP A 195 -32.28 -13.99 -10.70
C ASP A 195 -32.95 -13.07 -9.64
N PRO A 196 -33.47 -11.90 -10.02
CA PRO A 196 -34.09 -10.95 -9.07
C PRO A 196 -35.32 -11.51 -8.35
N SER A 197 -35.91 -12.61 -8.83
CA SER A 197 -37.00 -13.34 -8.15
C SER A 197 -36.52 -14.44 -7.20
N SER A 198 -35.22 -14.71 -7.11
CA SER A 198 -34.72 -15.66 -6.12
C SER A 198 -34.81 -15.04 -4.72
N PRO A 199 -35.38 -15.73 -3.72
CA PRO A 199 -35.25 -15.30 -2.31
C PRO A 199 -33.76 -15.13 -1.99
N PRO A 200 -33.35 -14.21 -1.10
CA PRO A 200 -31.94 -13.97 -0.78
C PRO A 200 -31.28 -15.31 -0.51
N GLY A 201 -30.52 -15.78 -1.51
CA GLY A 201 -30.07 -17.15 -1.56
C GLY A 201 -29.26 -17.41 -0.31
N SER A 202 -29.62 -18.47 0.42
CA SER A 202 -28.82 -18.96 1.54
C SER A 202 -27.36 -18.93 1.12
N PRO A 203 -26.47 -18.28 1.89
CA PRO A 203 -25.09 -18.06 1.48
C PRO A 203 -24.53 -19.43 1.10
N CYS A 204 -24.12 -19.58 -0.16
CA CYS A 204 -23.60 -20.83 -0.68
C CYS A 204 -22.59 -21.38 0.34
N SER A 205 -23.01 -22.44 1.03
CA SER A 205 -22.27 -23.08 2.10
C SER A 205 -20.96 -23.60 1.53
N ASN A 206 -19.88 -22.83 1.71
CA ASN A 206 -18.47 -23.27 1.65
C ASN A 206 -17.47 -22.19 2.10
N ASN A 207 -17.88 -21.21 2.91
CA ASN A 207 -16.89 -20.41 3.66
C ASN A 207 -16.66 -21.09 5.01
N THR A 208 -15.76 -22.07 5.04
CA THR A 208 -14.98 -22.31 6.26
C THR A 208 -14.51 -20.94 6.76
N ALA A 209 -14.77 -20.62 8.03
CA ALA A 209 -14.53 -19.34 8.70
C ALA A 209 -13.14 -18.75 8.39
N SER A 210 -12.99 -18.14 7.22
CA SER A 210 -11.71 -17.69 6.69
C SER A 210 -11.45 -16.32 7.29
N THR A 211 -10.30 -16.19 7.94
CA THR A 211 -9.91 -14.92 8.56
C THR A 211 -9.75 -13.86 7.48
N GLN A 212 -9.91 -12.57 7.84
CA GLN A 212 -9.71 -11.47 6.89
C GLN A 212 -8.29 -11.48 6.31
N GLN A 213 -7.30 -11.92 7.10
CA GLN A 213 -5.91 -12.10 6.66
C GLN A 213 -5.79 -13.17 5.56
N ALA A 214 -6.46 -14.32 5.71
CA ALA A 214 -6.45 -15.38 4.70
C ALA A 214 -7.17 -14.96 3.41
N LEU A 215 -8.31 -14.27 3.55
CA LEU A 215 -9.03 -13.70 2.41
C LEU A 215 -8.19 -12.65 1.67
N LEU A 216 -7.47 -11.80 2.42
CA LEU A 216 -6.56 -10.81 1.86
C LEU A 216 -5.40 -11.48 1.13
N GLN A 217 -4.81 -12.51 1.73
CA GLN A 217 -3.75 -13.30 1.09
C GLN A 217 -4.24 -13.88 -0.23
N ALA A 218 -5.41 -14.54 -0.26
CA ALA A 218 -5.98 -15.09 -1.49
C ALA A 218 -6.25 -13.99 -2.55
N ALA A 219 -6.85 -12.87 -2.13
CA ALA A 219 -7.14 -11.74 -3.01
C ALA A 219 -5.87 -11.09 -3.59
N PHE A 220 -4.81 -10.99 -2.78
CA PHE A 220 -3.51 -10.47 -3.18
C PHE A 220 -2.84 -11.38 -4.22
N HIS A 221 -2.85 -12.70 -4.01
CA HIS A 221 -2.34 -13.67 -4.99
C HIS A 221 -3.15 -13.64 -6.30
N ASN A 222 -4.46 -13.41 -6.19
CA ASN A 222 -5.36 -13.20 -7.34
C ASN A 222 -5.22 -11.81 -7.98
N ARG A 223 -4.38 -10.94 -7.41
CA ARG A 223 -4.01 -9.59 -7.91
C ARG A 223 -5.18 -8.62 -8.02
N LYS A 224 -6.25 -8.94 -7.28
CA LYS A 224 -7.54 -8.27 -7.34
C LYS A 224 -8.13 -8.34 -5.94
N ILE A 225 -8.03 -7.22 -5.24
CA ILE A 225 -8.48 -7.07 -3.87
C ILE A 225 -9.71 -6.17 -3.89
N ARG A 226 -10.84 -6.67 -3.42
CA ARG A 226 -12.04 -5.89 -3.17
C ARG A 226 -12.18 -5.77 -1.66
N LEU A 227 -12.06 -4.57 -1.13
CA LEU A 227 -11.99 -4.35 0.31
C LEU A 227 -12.97 -3.25 0.75
N ARG A 228 -13.59 -3.43 1.91
CA ARG A 228 -14.31 -2.41 2.66
C ARG A 228 -13.42 -1.92 3.79
N LEU A 229 -13.29 -0.60 3.93
CA LEU A 229 -12.61 0.02 5.06
C LEU A 229 -13.66 0.56 6.03
N HIS A 230 -13.53 0.19 7.30
CA HIS A 230 -14.35 0.69 8.41
C HIS A 230 -13.51 1.67 9.21
N GLY A 231 -13.36 2.88 8.68
CA GLY A 231 -12.48 3.92 9.21
C GLY A 231 -13.16 4.88 10.20
N ALA A 232 -12.34 5.67 10.89
CA ALA A 232 -12.80 6.77 11.73
C ALA A 232 -13.09 8.04 10.89
N ARG A 233 -12.36 8.25 9.79
CA ARG A 233 -12.54 9.38 8.86
C ARG A 233 -13.38 9.03 7.64
N LEU A 234 -13.13 7.89 7.02
CA LEU A 234 -13.76 7.55 5.73
C LEU A 234 -15.30 7.41 5.86
N PRO A 235 -16.06 7.66 4.77
CA PRO A 235 -17.50 7.39 4.75
C PRO A 235 -17.80 5.91 5.06
N ASP A 236 -19.05 5.60 5.36
CA ASP A 236 -19.49 4.22 5.56
C ASP A 236 -20.84 4.00 4.85
N PRO A 237 -20.92 3.06 3.88
CA PRO A 237 -19.86 2.17 3.40
C PRO A 237 -18.80 2.87 2.54
N TYR A 238 -17.52 2.48 2.72
CA TYR A 238 -16.42 2.84 1.82
C TYR A 238 -15.69 1.60 1.29
N VAL A 239 -15.86 1.34 -0.01
CA VAL A 239 -15.41 0.12 -0.67
C VAL A 239 -14.48 0.45 -1.84
N LEU A 240 -13.34 -0.23 -1.87
CA LEU A 240 -12.27 -0.02 -2.83
C LEU A 240 -11.94 -1.31 -3.61
N ASN A 241 -11.48 -1.12 -4.84
CA ASN A 241 -10.87 -2.15 -5.66
C ASN A 241 -9.38 -1.83 -5.87
N LEU A 242 -8.51 -2.74 -5.44
CA LEU A 242 -7.09 -2.77 -5.76
C LEU A 242 -6.83 -3.82 -6.84
N ARG A 243 -6.20 -3.43 -7.95
CA ARG A 243 -5.81 -4.37 -9.01
C ARG A 243 -4.41 -4.09 -9.52
N LEU A 244 -3.64 -5.13 -9.82
CA LEU A 244 -2.34 -4.96 -10.47
C LEU A 244 -2.52 -4.33 -11.87
N THR A 245 -1.56 -3.52 -12.33
CA THR A 245 -1.61 -2.94 -13.70
C THR A 245 -1.58 -4.04 -14.78
N LYS A 246 -2.08 -3.76 -16.00
CA LYS A 246 -2.12 -4.78 -17.07
C LYS A 246 -0.73 -5.38 -17.36
N SER A 247 0.31 -4.55 -17.39
CA SER A 247 1.69 -4.98 -17.61
C SER A 247 2.22 -5.85 -16.47
N GLU A 248 2.04 -5.42 -15.22
CA GLU A 248 2.44 -6.19 -14.03
C GLU A 248 1.64 -7.49 -13.88
N ASP A 249 0.36 -7.46 -14.26
CA ASP A 249 -0.51 -8.63 -14.20
C ASP A 249 -0.15 -9.63 -15.31
N ALA A 250 0.07 -9.17 -16.54
CA ALA A 250 0.57 -10.00 -17.62
C ALA A 250 1.93 -10.63 -17.27
N SER A 251 2.86 -9.81 -16.76
CA SER A 251 4.18 -10.29 -16.34
C SER A 251 4.05 -11.35 -15.25
N GLY A 252 3.21 -11.13 -14.24
CA GLY A 252 2.99 -12.11 -13.20
C GLY A 252 2.27 -13.38 -13.70
N ARG A 253 1.31 -13.29 -14.65
CA ARG A 253 0.52 -14.47 -15.07
C ARG A 253 1.39 -15.39 -15.92
N ALA A 254 2.22 -14.79 -16.78
CA ALA A 254 3.24 -15.51 -17.53
C ALA A 254 4.24 -16.26 -16.62
N LYS A 255 4.52 -15.72 -15.42
CA LYS A 255 5.35 -16.38 -14.39
C LYS A 255 4.64 -17.57 -13.73
N SER A 256 3.36 -17.42 -13.34
CA SER A 256 2.60 -18.46 -12.61
C SER A 256 2.29 -19.72 -13.44
N LEU A 257 2.13 -19.57 -14.76
CA LEU A 257 1.84 -20.68 -15.67
C LEU A 257 3.06 -21.59 -15.94
N ARG A 258 4.26 -21.25 -15.43
CA ARG A 258 5.46 -22.07 -15.60
C ARG A 258 5.59 -23.04 -14.43
N THR A 259 5.35 -24.33 -14.71
CA THR A 259 5.65 -25.42 -13.77
C THR A 259 7.15 -25.42 -13.46
N PRO A 260 7.60 -25.63 -12.20
CA PRO A 260 9.02 -25.71 -11.89
C PRO A 260 9.62 -26.86 -12.69
N ARG A 261 10.44 -26.57 -13.71
CA ARG A 261 11.18 -27.63 -14.39
C ARG A 261 12.20 -28.15 -13.38
N THR A 262 11.90 -29.31 -12.80
CA THR A 262 12.88 -30.08 -12.05
C THR A 262 14.13 -30.18 -12.93
N ARG A 263 15.26 -29.68 -12.43
CA ARG A 263 16.56 -29.77 -13.08
C ARG A 263 16.90 -31.25 -13.26
N ARG A 264 16.44 -31.85 -14.36
CA ARG A 264 16.93 -33.15 -14.82
C ARG A 264 18.37 -32.90 -15.21
N ARG A 265 19.32 -33.31 -14.35
CA ARG A 265 20.75 -33.37 -14.67
C ARG A 265 20.89 -34.04 -16.04
N ARG A 266 21.09 -33.27 -17.10
CA ARG A 266 21.46 -33.79 -18.41
C ARG A 266 22.86 -34.35 -18.26
N ARG A 267 22.99 -35.69 -18.21
CA ARG A 267 24.21 -36.36 -18.65
C ARG A 267 24.48 -35.91 -20.09
N ALA A 268 25.72 -35.53 -20.36
CA ALA A 268 26.19 -35.14 -21.68
C ALA A 268 25.86 -36.26 -22.68
N ALA A 269 25.11 -35.92 -23.71
CA ALA A 269 24.99 -36.69 -24.93
C ALA A 269 25.09 -35.68 -26.09
N GLU A 270 26.27 -35.75 -26.69
CA GLU A 270 26.69 -35.44 -28.07
C GLU A 270 25.73 -34.71 -29.01
N ALA A 271 26.30 -33.71 -29.70
CA ALA A 271 25.63 -32.82 -30.64
C ALA A 271 25.32 -33.49 -31.99
N ALA A 272 24.16 -33.16 -32.56
CA ALA A 272 23.86 -33.34 -33.98
C ALA A 272 23.20 -32.06 -34.54
N PRO A 273 23.43 -31.72 -35.83
CA PRO A 273 23.17 -30.38 -36.39
C PRO A 273 21.71 -30.15 -36.80
N PRO A 274 21.30 -28.89 -37.09
CA PRO A 274 19.90 -28.54 -37.31
C PRO A 274 19.46 -28.80 -38.76
N GLU A 275 18.31 -29.46 -38.92
CA GLU A 275 17.57 -29.43 -40.18
C GLU A 275 16.47 -28.36 -40.11
N THR A 276 16.46 -27.54 -41.16
CA THR A 276 15.47 -26.52 -41.50
C THR A 276 14.18 -27.19 -41.97
N SER A 277 13.03 -26.77 -41.44
CA SER A 277 11.76 -26.87 -42.18
C SER A 277 10.89 -25.67 -41.86
N GLU A 278 10.60 -24.95 -42.93
CA GLU A 278 9.53 -23.96 -43.05
C GLU A 278 8.18 -24.72 -43.02
N SER A 279 7.18 -24.12 -42.38
CA SER A 279 5.78 -24.45 -42.65
C SER A 279 4.94 -23.22 -42.35
N GLU A 280 4.41 -22.67 -43.43
CA GLU A 280 3.31 -21.72 -43.46
C GLU A 280 2.04 -22.38 -42.92
N GLY A 281 1.17 -21.57 -42.33
CA GLY A 281 -0.08 -22.00 -41.74
C GLY A 281 -0.97 -20.79 -41.50
N GLU A 282 -1.69 -20.40 -42.56
CA GLU A 282 -2.75 -19.41 -42.56
C GLU A 282 -3.90 -19.86 -41.64
N GLY A 283 -4.44 -18.92 -40.87
CA GLY A 283 -5.59 -19.13 -40.01
C GLY A 283 -6.33 -17.82 -39.80
N GLU A 284 -7.44 -17.66 -40.52
CA GLU A 284 -8.44 -16.60 -40.41
C GLU A 284 -8.83 -16.29 -38.96
N ALA A 285 -8.81 -15.00 -38.61
CA ALA A 285 -9.52 -14.48 -37.45
C ALA A 285 -10.50 -13.41 -37.93
N THR A 286 -11.78 -13.80 -37.99
CA THR A 286 -12.94 -12.95 -38.20
C THR A 286 -13.00 -11.83 -37.15
N GLY A 287 -13.21 -10.60 -37.63
CA GLY A 287 -13.33 -9.42 -36.80
C GLY A 287 -14.59 -9.38 -35.94
N VAL A 288 -14.44 -8.80 -34.75
CA VAL A 288 -15.49 -8.03 -34.09
C VAL A 288 -14.83 -6.79 -33.51
N GLU A 289 -15.34 -5.64 -33.94
CA GLU A 289 -14.88 -4.30 -33.63
C GLU A 289 -15.36 -3.83 -32.22
N ASP A 290 -14.57 -2.91 -31.65
CA ASP A 290 -14.99 -1.74 -30.82
C ASP A 290 -15.39 -1.94 -29.34
N ASP A 291 -15.09 -1.08 -28.34
CA ASP A 291 -14.47 0.25 -28.25
C ASP A 291 -13.78 0.40 -26.87
N GLY A 292 -12.82 1.31 -26.74
CA GLY A 292 -12.20 1.70 -25.47
C GLY A 292 -10.86 2.40 -25.63
N HIS A 293 -10.85 3.47 -26.43
CA HIS A 293 -9.69 4.33 -26.68
C HIS A 293 -9.07 4.89 -25.38
N ASP A 294 -7.88 4.39 -25.01
CA ASP A 294 -7.07 4.88 -23.88
C ASP A 294 -5.83 5.60 -24.44
N THR A 295 -6.04 6.82 -24.95
CA THR A 295 -4.96 7.73 -25.35
C THR A 295 -4.61 8.63 -24.18
N HIS A 296 -3.54 8.31 -23.45
CA HIS A 296 -2.90 9.26 -22.55
C HIS A 296 -1.52 9.64 -23.08
N VAL A 297 -1.42 10.92 -23.45
CA VAL A 297 -0.18 11.60 -23.84
C VAL A 297 0.76 11.64 -22.62
N VAL A 298 2.00 11.22 -22.82
CA VAL A 298 3.13 11.35 -21.88
C VAL A 298 4.16 12.26 -22.57
N PRO A 299 4.80 13.24 -21.90
CA PRO A 299 5.89 14.00 -22.50
C PRO A 299 7.10 13.09 -22.73
N ALA A 300 7.72 13.22 -23.90
CA ALA A 300 8.83 12.40 -24.35
C ALA A 300 10.07 12.53 -23.44
N GLY A 301 10.30 11.51 -22.62
CA GLY A 301 11.62 11.10 -22.17
C GLY A 301 11.78 9.65 -22.59
N GLU A 302 12.89 9.32 -23.26
CA GLU A 302 13.21 8.02 -23.87
C GLU A 302 12.73 6.83 -23.00
N GLN A 303 11.56 6.28 -23.34
CA GLN A 303 11.03 5.05 -22.76
C GLN A 303 11.39 3.91 -23.70
N ALA A 304 12.20 2.97 -23.20
CA ALA A 304 12.37 1.67 -23.82
C ALA A 304 11.00 1.00 -23.98
N ASP A 305 10.76 0.42 -25.16
CA ASP A 305 9.51 -0.22 -25.55
C ASP A 305 9.14 -1.36 -24.58
N PRO A 306 8.01 -1.27 -23.85
CA PRO A 306 7.57 -2.28 -22.89
C PRO A 306 7.12 -3.59 -23.56
N ALA A 307 7.01 -3.65 -24.88
CA ALA A 307 6.59 -4.82 -25.65
C ALA A 307 7.75 -5.68 -26.20
N ALA A 308 9.02 -5.30 -25.96
CA ALA A 308 10.15 -6.07 -26.45
C ALA A 308 10.16 -7.49 -25.81
N PRO A 309 10.34 -8.57 -26.60
CA PRO A 309 10.35 -9.94 -26.08
C PRO A 309 11.55 -10.15 -25.17
N VAL A 310 11.32 -10.07 -23.85
CA VAL A 310 12.32 -10.32 -22.82
C VAL A 310 12.83 -11.76 -22.96
N SER A 311 14.13 -11.90 -23.22
CA SER A 311 14.82 -13.18 -23.39
C SER A 311 14.58 -14.10 -22.18
N ALA A 312 14.54 -15.42 -22.41
CA ALA A 312 14.30 -16.41 -21.36
C ALA A 312 15.29 -16.27 -20.18
N LEU A 313 16.52 -15.84 -20.46
CA LEU A 313 17.57 -15.60 -19.46
C LEU A 313 17.28 -14.35 -18.61
N GLU A 314 16.88 -13.25 -19.24
CA GLU A 314 16.54 -12.01 -18.52
C GLU A 314 15.27 -12.21 -17.66
N ARG A 315 14.38 -13.10 -18.10
CA ARG A 315 13.21 -13.51 -17.32
C ARG A 315 13.59 -14.36 -16.09
N GLU A 316 14.51 -15.31 -16.24
CA GLU A 316 15.05 -16.12 -15.13
C GLU A 316 15.78 -15.25 -14.09
N LEU A 317 16.54 -14.25 -14.54
CA LEU A 317 17.19 -13.27 -13.66
C LEU A 317 16.17 -12.48 -12.84
N ARG A 318 15.11 -11.95 -13.49
CA ARG A 318 14.02 -11.25 -12.79
C ARG A 318 13.24 -12.15 -11.81
N GLU A 319 13.18 -13.46 -12.06
CA GLU A 319 12.52 -14.43 -11.16
C GLU A 319 13.33 -14.67 -9.88
N LEU A 320 14.65 -14.87 -10.01
CA LEU A 320 15.56 -14.98 -8.87
C LEU A 320 15.62 -13.68 -8.06
N GLU A 321 15.60 -12.53 -8.75
CA GLU A 321 15.48 -11.21 -8.12
C GLU A 321 14.17 -11.09 -7.35
N ASP A 322 13.02 -11.44 -7.94
CA ASP A 322 11.71 -11.39 -7.26
C ASP A 322 11.66 -12.34 -6.04
N GLU A 323 12.23 -13.54 -6.11
CA GLU A 323 12.32 -14.45 -4.96
C GLU A 323 13.21 -13.90 -3.85
N GLN A 324 14.36 -13.33 -4.21
CA GLN A 324 15.24 -12.69 -3.26
C GLN A 324 14.58 -11.46 -2.64
N VAL A 325 13.85 -10.67 -3.43
CA VAL A 325 13.06 -9.54 -2.95
C VAL A 325 11.99 -10.04 -1.99
N ARG A 326 11.22 -11.09 -2.29
CA ARG A 326 10.22 -11.61 -1.34
C ARG A 326 10.83 -11.96 0.02
N ARG A 327 12.04 -12.51 0.04
CA ARG A 327 12.78 -12.81 1.27
C ARG A 327 13.25 -11.58 2.04
N THR A 328 13.55 -10.48 1.36
CA THR A 328 14.13 -9.26 1.96
C THR A 328 13.15 -8.07 2.02
N ASN A 329 11.94 -8.21 1.47
CA ASN A 329 10.94 -7.15 1.35
C ASN A 329 10.13 -6.94 2.64
N ALA A 330 10.83 -6.82 3.77
CA ALA A 330 10.25 -6.56 5.07
C ALA A 330 11.19 -5.66 5.87
N TYR A 331 10.62 -4.67 6.57
CA TYR A 331 11.37 -3.91 7.56
C TYR A 331 11.72 -4.79 8.78
N PRO A 332 12.73 -4.41 9.59
CA PRO A 332 13.05 -5.11 10.82
C PRO A 332 11.81 -5.30 11.71
N GLY A 333 11.60 -6.54 12.18
CA GLY A 333 10.43 -6.92 12.98
C GLY A 333 9.20 -7.36 12.18
N ALA A 334 9.22 -7.22 10.85
CA ALA A 334 8.12 -7.63 9.97
C ALA A 334 8.41 -8.95 9.24
N SER A 335 7.36 -9.66 8.85
CA SER A 335 7.44 -10.90 8.07
C SER A 335 6.53 -10.83 6.84
N ASN A 336 7.12 -11.06 5.67
CA ASN A 336 6.42 -11.03 4.39
C ASN A 336 5.69 -12.36 4.10
N SER A 337 4.62 -12.64 4.84
CA SER A 337 3.81 -13.85 4.67
C SER A 337 2.94 -13.85 3.40
N ILE A 338 2.70 -12.68 2.80
CA ILE A 338 1.81 -12.51 1.64
C ILE A 338 2.54 -12.58 0.29
N GLY A 339 3.88 -12.60 0.29
CA GLY A 339 4.68 -12.65 -0.93
C GLY A 339 4.77 -11.33 -1.69
N SER A 340 4.69 -10.20 -0.95
CA SER A 340 4.82 -8.84 -1.46
C SER A 340 6.20 -8.61 -2.10
N VAL A 341 6.24 -7.82 -3.17
CA VAL A 341 7.44 -7.36 -3.88
C VAL A 341 7.29 -5.85 -4.07
N HIS A 342 8.13 -5.06 -3.37
CA HIS A 342 8.08 -3.61 -3.43
C HIS A 342 8.19 -3.07 -4.86
N GLN A 343 7.66 -1.87 -5.07
CA GLN A 343 7.61 -1.10 -6.32
C GLN A 343 6.69 -1.66 -7.41
N ARG A 344 5.92 -2.71 -7.15
CA ARG A 344 4.85 -3.14 -8.06
C ARG A 344 3.72 -2.13 -8.12
N ARG A 345 3.21 -1.90 -9.33
CA ARG A 345 2.16 -0.91 -9.58
C ARG A 345 0.76 -1.54 -9.53
N TRP A 346 -0.10 -0.92 -8.74
CA TRP A 346 -1.51 -1.22 -8.59
C TRP A 346 -2.36 0.01 -8.99
N TYR A 347 -3.58 -0.25 -9.42
CA TYR A 347 -4.66 0.73 -9.51
C TYR A 347 -5.60 0.55 -8.34
N LEU A 348 -5.93 1.66 -7.71
CA LEU A 348 -6.94 1.80 -6.66
C LEU A 348 -8.14 2.57 -7.23
N SER A 349 -9.35 2.04 -7.09
CA SER A 349 -10.59 2.70 -7.56
C SER A 349 -11.74 2.51 -6.57
N LEU A 350 -12.65 3.47 -6.52
CA LEU A 350 -13.88 3.40 -5.72
C LEU A 350 -14.86 2.36 -6.32
N ASP A 351 -15.40 1.46 -5.50
CA ASP A 351 -16.50 0.57 -5.89
C ASP A 351 -17.82 1.31 -5.69
N ARG A 352 -18.24 2.05 -6.71
CA ARG A 352 -19.39 2.97 -6.60
C ARG A 352 -20.68 2.25 -6.17
N PRO A 353 -21.09 1.14 -6.80
CA PRO A 353 -22.29 0.42 -6.37
C PRO A 353 -22.21 -0.04 -4.91
N ALA A 354 -21.04 -0.54 -4.47
CA ALA A 354 -20.88 -1.00 -3.09
C ALA A 354 -20.77 0.15 -2.06
N CYS A 355 -20.50 1.38 -2.51
CA CYS A 355 -20.58 2.59 -1.70
C CYS A 355 -21.99 3.22 -1.72
N GLY A 356 -22.97 2.58 -2.38
CA GLY A 356 -24.37 3.03 -2.42
C GLY A 356 -24.73 3.94 -3.60
N PHE A 357 -23.80 4.19 -4.53
CA PHE A 357 -24.10 5.02 -5.70
C PHE A 357 -24.91 4.26 -6.74
N VAL A 358 -25.84 4.98 -7.37
CA VAL A 358 -26.65 4.50 -8.48
C VAL A 358 -26.26 5.25 -9.75
N GLU A 359 -26.24 4.51 -10.86
CA GLU A 359 -25.98 5.08 -12.18
C GLU A 359 -27.22 5.84 -12.68
N GLN A 360 -27.05 7.13 -13.00
CA GLN A 360 -28.08 7.96 -13.60
C GLN A 360 -27.61 8.50 -14.95
N SER A 361 -28.49 8.43 -15.94
CA SER A 361 -28.23 9.00 -17.27
C SER A 361 -28.76 10.43 -17.32
N CYS A 362 -27.88 11.41 -17.12
CA CYS A 362 -28.21 12.84 -17.18
C CYS A 362 -27.62 13.46 -18.45
N GLY A 363 -28.48 13.86 -19.39
CA GLY A 363 -28.07 14.60 -20.59
C GLY A 363 -27.06 13.85 -21.48
N GLY A 364 -27.19 12.52 -21.61
CA GLY A 364 -26.30 11.68 -22.41
C GLY A 364 -24.96 11.36 -21.74
N ARG A 365 -24.75 11.74 -20.48
CA ARG A 365 -23.60 11.33 -19.66
C ARG A 365 -24.07 10.49 -18.48
N THR A 366 -23.30 9.45 -18.18
CA THR A 366 -23.45 8.69 -16.95
C THR A 366 -22.90 9.48 -15.76
N VAL A 367 -23.75 9.73 -14.77
CA VAL A 367 -23.40 10.34 -13.48
C VAL A 367 -23.74 9.34 -12.38
N TRP A 368 -22.88 9.28 -11.35
CA TRP A 368 -23.09 8.43 -10.19
C TRP A 368 -23.52 9.29 -9.00
N GLU A 369 -24.71 9.01 -8.47
CA GLU A 369 -25.30 9.78 -7.37
C GLU A 369 -25.76 8.84 -6.26
N LEU A 370 -25.74 9.32 -5.02
CA LEU A 370 -26.39 8.61 -3.93
C LEU A 370 -27.90 8.83 -4.07
N PRO A 371 -28.73 7.79 -3.86
CA PRO A 371 -30.17 7.97 -3.78
C PRO A 371 -30.51 9.00 -2.69
N GLU A 372 -31.37 9.96 -3.02
CA GLU A 372 -31.95 10.86 -2.02
C GLU A 372 -32.71 10.02 -0.98
N PRO A 373 -32.56 10.30 0.33
CA PRO A 373 -33.32 9.58 1.33
C PRO A 373 -34.82 9.83 1.11
N GLU A 374 -35.58 8.78 0.82
CA GLU A 374 -37.03 8.85 0.70
C GLU A 374 -37.63 9.34 2.03
N GLY A 375 -37.98 10.64 2.11
CA GLY A 375 -38.59 11.20 3.32
C GLY A 375 -38.35 12.69 3.62
N SER A 376 -37.53 13.43 2.87
CA SER A 376 -37.43 14.89 3.05
C SER A 376 -38.62 15.62 2.42
N ASN A 377 -39.82 15.37 2.94
CA ASN A 377 -40.95 16.27 2.72
C ASN A 377 -40.64 17.60 3.43
N VAL A 378 -40.58 18.65 2.63
CA VAL A 378 -40.48 20.05 3.06
C VAL A 378 -41.66 20.36 3.99
N GLY A 379 -41.39 20.62 5.28
CA GLY A 379 -42.40 21.00 6.26
C GLY A 379 -41.84 21.29 7.66
N GLU A 380 -41.61 22.59 7.93
CA GLU A 380 -41.42 23.25 9.23
C GLU A 380 -40.14 23.03 10.08
N PRO A 381 -39.59 24.11 10.68
CA PRO A 381 -38.44 24.05 11.58
C PRO A 381 -38.91 23.79 13.02
N CYS A 382 -38.86 22.53 13.46
CA CYS A 382 -39.10 22.17 14.85
C CYS A 382 -37.76 21.95 15.58
N SER A 383 -37.46 22.89 16.48
CA SER A 383 -36.50 22.75 17.57
C SER A 383 -36.75 21.48 18.38
N GLY A 384 -35.78 20.58 18.41
CA GLY A 384 -35.79 19.36 19.22
C GLY A 384 -34.37 18.86 19.40
N GLU A 385 -34.03 18.50 20.64
CA GLU A 385 -32.69 18.27 21.18
C GLU A 385 -31.83 17.23 20.43
N PRO A 386 -30.48 17.30 20.53
CA PRO A 386 -29.60 16.36 19.88
C PRO A 386 -29.80 14.96 20.46
N ALA A 387 -30.44 14.10 19.66
CA ALA A 387 -30.49 12.67 19.90
C ALA A 387 -29.06 12.12 20.05
N GLN A 388 -28.85 11.31 21.08
CA GLN A 388 -27.62 10.53 21.29
C GLN A 388 -27.33 9.69 20.04
N GLY A 389 -26.31 10.09 19.27
CA GLY A 389 -25.90 9.41 18.04
C GLY A 389 -24.88 10.22 17.23
N ASN A 390 -23.84 10.74 17.89
CA ASN A 390 -22.89 11.70 17.29
C ASN A 390 -21.77 11.04 16.44
N GLU A 391 -21.89 9.77 16.06
CA GLU A 391 -20.86 9.04 15.28
C GLU A 391 -20.91 9.37 13.78
N GLU A 392 -22.09 9.63 13.21
CA GLU A 392 -22.24 9.95 11.78
C GLU A 392 -21.83 11.40 11.42
N ALA A 393 -21.85 12.32 12.38
CA ALA A 393 -21.53 13.73 12.16
C ALA A 393 -20.02 13.98 11.95
N VAL A 394 -19.17 12.99 12.23
CA VAL A 394 -17.70 13.12 12.29
C VAL A 394 -17.01 12.58 11.03
N ARG A 395 -17.62 11.59 10.35
CA ARG A 395 -17.07 10.98 9.14
C ARG A 395 -17.21 11.88 7.91
N LEU A 396 -16.32 11.71 6.95
CA LEU A 396 -16.46 12.34 5.64
C LEU A 396 -17.73 11.85 4.95
N LYS A 397 -18.36 12.74 4.19
CA LYS A 397 -19.47 12.41 3.28
C LYS A 397 -18.96 12.46 1.85
N PHE A 398 -19.57 11.67 0.98
CA PHE A 398 -19.30 11.77 -0.44
C PHE A 398 -19.94 13.04 -1.05
N PRO A 399 -19.31 13.65 -2.07
CA PRO A 399 -17.92 13.45 -2.46
C PRO A 399 -16.95 14.07 -1.44
N PHE A 400 -15.79 13.43 -1.24
CA PHE A 400 -14.70 14.00 -0.44
C PHE A 400 -13.39 14.07 -1.23
N TYR A 401 -12.48 14.92 -0.76
CA TYR A 401 -11.20 15.17 -1.42
C TYR A 401 -10.08 15.13 -0.39
N VAL A 402 -8.99 14.46 -0.75
CA VAL A 402 -7.74 14.49 0.00
C VAL A 402 -6.96 15.73 -0.43
N ARG A 403 -6.75 16.67 0.50
CA ARG A 403 -6.28 18.04 0.24
C ARG A 403 -4.79 18.25 0.47
N GLY A 404 -4.11 17.35 1.18
CA GLY A 404 -2.67 17.41 1.41
C GLY A 404 -2.24 17.91 2.78
N PRO A 405 -0.92 17.99 3.03
CA PRO A 405 -0.36 18.21 4.36
C PRO A 405 -0.75 19.52 5.03
N GLU A 406 -1.13 20.51 4.23
CA GLU A 406 -1.58 21.83 4.69
C GLU A 406 -2.99 21.80 5.31
N TYR A 407 -3.78 20.77 5.00
CA TYR A 407 -5.19 20.67 5.37
C TYR A 407 -5.48 19.47 6.26
N GLU A 408 -4.88 18.32 5.95
CA GLU A 408 -5.17 17.08 6.64
C GLU A 408 -4.64 17.08 8.06
N ARG A 409 -5.39 16.42 8.93
CA ARG A 409 -5.10 16.28 10.35
C ARG A 409 -5.12 14.83 10.75
N SER A 410 -4.47 14.48 11.85
CA SER A 410 -4.56 13.16 12.46
C SER A 410 -5.98 12.90 12.97
N VAL A 411 -6.47 11.67 12.79
CA VAL A 411 -7.73 11.24 13.45
C VAL A 411 -7.54 10.96 14.94
N VAL A 412 -6.29 10.74 15.38
CA VAL A 412 -5.94 10.33 16.75
C VAL A 412 -5.52 11.52 17.60
N THR A 413 -4.77 12.48 17.03
CA THR A 413 -4.23 13.63 17.76
C THR A 413 -4.77 14.99 17.30
N GLY A 414 -5.45 15.07 16.14
CA GLY A 414 -5.91 16.33 15.56
C GLY A 414 -4.78 17.21 14.97
N ARG A 415 -3.51 16.81 15.12
CA ARG A 415 -2.32 17.51 14.61
C ARG A 415 -2.22 17.47 13.09
N ARG A 416 -1.52 18.44 12.51
CA ARG A 416 -1.03 18.42 11.11
C ARG A 416 0.38 17.83 11.04
N GLY A 417 0.83 17.51 9.83
CA GLY A 417 2.22 17.08 9.59
C GLY A 417 3.26 18.11 10.07
N ASP A 418 2.97 19.40 9.93
CA ASP A 418 3.82 20.49 10.45
C ASP A 418 3.88 20.53 11.98
N ASP A 419 2.79 20.18 12.65
CA ASP A 419 2.79 20.09 14.11
C ASP A 419 3.72 18.96 14.55
N ILE A 420 3.66 17.80 13.89
CA ILE A 420 4.53 16.65 14.15
C ILE A 420 6.00 16.97 13.88
N LEU A 421 6.32 17.68 12.79
CA LEU A 421 7.70 18.14 12.51
C LEU A 421 8.25 19.03 13.63
N ARG A 422 7.42 19.94 14.16
CA ARG A 422 7.84 20.82 15.27
C ARG A 422 7.99 20.07 16.58
N ASP A 423 7.07 19.15 16.88
CA ASP A 423 7.08 18.35 18.10
C ASP A 423 8.33 17.44 18.17
N GLU A 424 8.82 16.98 17.01
CA GLU A 424 10.04 16.17 16.86
C GLU A 424 11.29 17.04 16.59
N GLU A 425 11.20 18.36 16.78
CA GLU A 425 12.30 19.33 16.63
C GLU A 425 12.99 19.30 15.25
N VAL A 426 12.26 18.88 14.20
CA VAL A 426 12.79 18.80 12.84
C VAL A 426 12.85 20.20 12.24
N THR A 427 14.06 20.75 12.16
CA THR A 427 14.32 22.06 11.55
C THR A 427 14.80 21.92 10.11
N GLY A 428 14.51 22.93 9.28
CA GLY A 428 14.99 22.99 7.88
C GLY A 428 14.40 21.94 6.96
N PHE A 429 13.29 21.30 7.33
CA PHE A 429 12.58 20.38 6.45
C PHE A 429 12.07 21.10 5.20
N VAL A 430 12.43 20.59 4.03
CA VAL A 430 11.99 21.13 2.74
C VAL A 430 11.08 20.13 2.06
N ARG A 431 9.81 20.49 1.95
CA ARG A 431 8.81 19.73 1.20
C ARG A 431 9.18 19.60 -0.26
N ARG A 432 8.92 18.43 -0.84
CA ARG A 432 8.96 18.27 -2.28
C ARG A 432 7.77 19.00 -2.91
N LEU A 433 8.07 19.99 -3.75
CA LEU A 433 7.05 20.77 -4.46
C LEU A 433 6.41 19.97 -5.61
N GLY A 434 5.25 20.45 -6.06
CA GLY A 434 4.53 19.92 -7.22
C GLY A 434 3.48 18.85 -6.92
N TRP A 435 3.28 18.50 -5.65
CA TRP A 435 2.11 17.75 -5.24
C TRP A 435 0.87 18.64 -5.29
N ALA A 436 -0.22 18.12 -5.84
CA ALA A 436 -1.50 18.81 -5.89
C ALA A 436 -2.64 17.82 -5.64
N PRO A 437 -3.69 18.22 -4.91
CA PRO A 437 -4.85 17.37 -4.68
C PRO A 437 -5.60 17.16 -6.00
N VAL A 438 -6.21 15.97 -6.14
CA VAL A 438 -7.11 15.71 -7.26
C VAL A 438 -8.49 16.25 -6.89
N LEU A 439 -8.75 17.46 -7.36
CA LEU A 439 -10.04 18.13 -7.29
C LEU A 439 -10.75 17.98 -8.65
N ASN A 440 -12.08 18.09 -8.67
CA ASN A 440 -12.86 17.97 -9.90
C ASN A 440 -12.59 19.06 -10.94
#